data_AF-G0V5S2-F1
#
_entry.id   AF-G0V5S2-F1
#
_cell.length_a   1.000
_cell.length_b   1.000
_cell.length_c   1.000
_cell.angle_alpha   90.00
_cell.angle_beta   90.00
_cell.angle_gamma   90.00
#
_symmetry.space_group_name_H-M   'P 1'
#
loop_
_entity.id
_entity.type
_entity.pdbx_description
1 polymer ?
#
loop_
_entity_poly.entity_id
_entity_poly.type
_entity_poly.pdbx_seq_one_letter_code
_entity_poly.pdbx_strand_id
1 'polypeptide(L)'
;MTAVTEPPRETLDPNQAYRETQSHIYSLQETILDSTKKAKESKTESPNEGHSSPKQETTTPDIEPKQTTVNSLPILNLNEELHHGQAPSFLGSLEYNSHKVGNFNNSKTSSEVFQPPYVILSEEHFLSHMPRPFIPEFGIDKAYSLLKIHIRYEQLQNAYNNISAPRTTNNELWGCDIYTDDSDPILALRHCGFQIDPKLTQGKVRTPGNLQNTDNVHGGLPTEDGAVFDLDLTIILLQNLQYYPSTSRFGLSSRKWGSLPTESENCSPHDGLSFGIYEIAIVKRN
;
A
#
# COMPACT_ATOMS: atom_id res chain seq x y z
N MET A 1 -58.82 -28.04 -0.40
CA MET A 1 -57.78 -27.14 -0.95
C MET A 1 -57.14 -26.44 0.23
N THR A 2 -56.02 -26.97 0.71
CA THR A 2 -55.33 -26.51 1.91
C THR A 2 -54.09 -25.75 1.44
N ALA A 3 -54.06 -24.44 1.67
CA ALA A 3 -52.93 -23.60 1.29
C ALA A 3 -51.75 -23.85 2.24
N VAL A 4 -50.61 -24.26 1.68
CA VAL A 4 -49.35 -24.42 2.39
C VAL A 4 -48.66 -23.05 2.38
N THR A 5 -48.51 -22.43 3.55
CA THR A 5 -47.69 -21.24 3.76
C THR A 5 -46.22 -21.65 3.85
N GLU A 6 -45.43 -21.27 2.85
CA GLU A 6 -43.96 -21.37 2.89
C GLU A 6 -43.38 -20.38 3.92
N PRO A 7 -42.31 -20.75 4.66
CA PRO A 7 -41.63 -19.84 5.56
C PRO A 7 -40.80 -18.80 4.78
N PRO A 8 -40.52 -17.62 5.36
CA PRO A 8 -39.79 -16.57 4.67
C PRO A 8 -38.34 -17.02 4.40
N ARG A 9 -37.90 -16.88 3.14
CA ARG A 9 -36.50 -17.06 2.76
C ARG A 9 -35.67 -15.96 3.43
N GLU A 10 -34.89 -16.33 4.44
CA GLU A 10 -33.79 -15.50 4.91
C GLU A 10 -32.82 -15.29 3.74
N THR A 11 -32.84 -14.08 3.19
CA THR A 11 -31.82 -13.62 2.26
C THR A 11 -30.54 -13.43 3.08
N LEU A 12 -29.65 -14.42 3.09
CA LEU A 12 -28.28 -14.20 3.55
C LEU A 12 -27.69 -13.07 2.70
N ASP A 13 -27.48 -11.91 3.31
CA ASP A 13 -26.72 -10.81 2.71
C ASP A 13 -25.28 -11.32 2.58
N PRO A 14 -24.75 -11.54 1.35
CA PRO A 14 -23.40 -12.07 1.16
C PRO A 14 -22.33 -11.12 1.71
N ASN A 15 -22.69 -9.87 2.01
CA ASN A 15 -21.81 -8.88 2.61
C ASN A 15 -21.98 -8.76 4.13
N GLN A 16 -22.81 -9.59 4.77
CA GLN A 16 -23.00 -9.52 6.22
C GLN A 16 -21.72 -9.90 6.97
N ALA A 17 -21.11 -11.02 6.63
CA ALA A 17 -19.83 -11.44 7.22
C ALA A 17 -18.72 -10.40 6.97
N TYR A 18 -18.74 -9.76 5.80
CA TYR A 18 -17.83 -8.66 5.46
C TYR A 18 -18.07 -7.43 6.34
N ARG A 19 -19.32 -7.01 6.52
CA ARG A 19 -19.69 -5.87 7.40
C ARG A 19 -19.35 -6.14 8.87
N GLU A 20 -19.58 -7.37 9.33
CA GLU A 20 -19.23 -7.79 10.69
C GLU A 20 -17.72 -7.75 10.89
N THR A 21 -16.95 -8.30 9.94
CA THR A 21 -15.48 -8.25 9.95
C THR A 21 -14.95 -6.82 9.93
N GLN A 22 -15.51 -5.96 9.07
CA GLN A 22 -15.13 -4.55 8.97
C GLN A 22 -15.50 -3.77 10.23
N SER A 23 -16.68 -4.01 10.82
CA SER A 23 -17.07 -3.40 12.09
C SER A 23 -16.13 -3.79 13.24
N HIS A 24 -15.62 -5.02 13.19
CA HIS A 24 -14.63 -5.50 14.14
C HIS A 24 -13.28 -4.77 13.98
N ILE A 25 -12.79 -4.62 12.75
CA ILE A 25 -11.57 -3.83 12.45
C ILE A 25 -11.71 -2.40 12.97
N TYR A 26 -12.86 -1.75 12.77
CA TYR A 26 -13.10 -0.39 13.26
C TYR A 26 -13.15 -0.31 14.79
N SER A 27 -13.80 -1.26 15.46
CA SER A 27 -13.82 -1.32 16.92
C SER A 27 -12.41 -1.45 17.53
N LEU A 28 -11.52 -2.16 16.83
CA LEU A 28 -10.12 -2.31 17.22
C LEU A 28 -9.33 -1.01 17.00
N GLN A 29 -9.55 -0.32 15.88
CA GLN A 29 -8.91 0.95 15.57
C GLN A 29 -9.32 2.07 16.54
N GLU A 30 -10.60 2.12 16.92
CA GLU A 30 -11.11 3.10 17.89
C GLU A 30 -10.52 2.87 19.30
N THR A 31 -10.44 1.62 19.74
CA THR A 31 -9.84 1.24 21.04
C THR A 31 -8.36 1.64 21.14
N ILE A 32 -7.62 1.54 20.02
CA ILE A 32 -6.20 1.94 19.95
C ILE A 32 -6.04 3.47 19.96
N LEU A 33 -6.94 4.20 19.29
CA LEU A 33 -6.94 5.66 19.31
C LEU A 33 -7.32 6.21 20.70
N ASP A 34 -8.27 5.61 21.39
CA ASP A 34 -8.68 6.04 22.72
C ASP A 34 -7.66 5.71 23.82
N SER A 35 -7.00 4.56 23.73
CA SER A 35 -5.92 4.18 24.66
C SER A 35 -4.69 5.08 24.51
N THR A 36 -4.33 5.48 23.27
CA THR A 36 -3.24 6.42 23.02
C THR A 36 -3.59 7.85 23.44
N LYS A 37 -4.86 8.25 23.32
CA LYS A 37 -5.35 9.54 23.82
C LYS A 37 -5.36 9.59 25.35
N LYS A 38 -5.89 8.58 26.03
CA LYS A 38 -5.86 8.47 27.52
C LYS A 38 -4.44 8.39 28.09
N ALA A 39 -3.50 7.76 27.39
CA ALA A 39 -2.09 7.72 27.79
C ALA A 39 -1.38 9.09 27.67
N LYS A 40 -1.90 10.01 26.83
CA LYS A 40 -1.43 11.39 26.73
C LYS A 40 -2.11 12.30 27.77
N GLU A 41 -3.40 12.11 28.02
CA GLU A 41 -4.15 12.89 29.01
C GLU A 41 -3.66 12.62 30.45
N SER A 42 -3.31 11.38 30.78
CA SER A 42 -2.78 10.99 32.10
C SER A 42 -1.36 11.49 32.42
N LYS A 43 -0.64 12.10 31.47
CA LYS A 43 0.68 12.71 31.70
C LYS A 43 0.63 14.21 32.02
N THR A 44 -0.56 14.82 32.04
CA THR A 44 -0.70 16.29 32.06
C THR A 44 -1.40 16.85 33.32
N GLU A 45 -1.48 16.09 34.42
CA GLU A 45 -2.10 16.60 35.65
C GLU A 45 -1.18 16.50 36.87
N SER A 46 -0.54 17.63 37.22
CA SER A 46 -0.38 18.14 38.60
C SER A 46 0.18 19.58 38.60
N PRO A 47 -0.09 20.40 39.63
CA PRO A 47 -0.56 21.77 39.43
C PRO A 47 0.46 22.86 39.82
N ASN A 48 0.36 24.04 39.20
CA ASN A 48 0.56 25.29 39.96
C ASN A 48 -0.06 26.53 39.29
N GLU A 49 -0.62 27.38 40.14
CA GLU A 49 -1.32 28.64 39.87
C GLU A 49 -0.37 29.79 39.48
N GLY A 50 -0.88 30.79 38.75
CA GLY A 50 -0.24 32.11 38.61
C GLY A 50 -0.71 32.94 37.41
N HIS A 51 -1.49 33.99 37.70
CA HIS A 51 -2.06 34.97 36.76
C HIS A 51 -1.05 35.73 35.88
N SER A 52 -1.40 35.97 34.60
CA SER A 52 -1.72 37.30 33.99
C SER A 52 -1.51 37.33 32.45
N SER A 53 -2.47 37.89 31.72
CA SER A 53 -2.47 38.14 30.26
C SER A 53 -2.31 39.65 29.98
N PRO A 54 -2.23 40.13 28.72
CA PRO A 54 -1.54 39.61 27.52
C PRO A 54 -0.63 40.68 26.87
N LYS A 55 0.40 40.26 26.11
CA LYS A 55 0.96 41.06 25.01
C LYS A 55 0.85 40.26 23.73
N GLN A 56 0.18 40.87 22.75
CA GLN A 56 0.07 40.39 21.38
C GLN A 56 1.43 40.44 20.72
N GLU A 57 1.98 39.26 20.40
CA GLU A 57 2.95 39.11 19.32
C GLU A 57 2.50 37.93 18.45
N THR A 58 2.14 38.29 17.22
CA THR A 58 1.90 37.41 16.09
C THR A 58 3.11 36.52 15.86
N THR A 59 3.00 35.27 16.31
CA THR A 59 3.83 34.16 15.86
C THR A 59 2.88 33.08 15.36
N THR A 60 2.91 32.86 14.05
CA THR A 60 2.30 31.69 13.42
C THR A 60 2.90 30.44 14.07
N PRO A 61 2.10 29.51 14.60
CA PRO A 61 2.66 28.26 15.10
C PRO A 61 3.16 27.46 13.90
N ASP A 62 4.47 27.19 13.88
CA ASP A 62 5.02 26.08 13.12
C ASP A 62 4.31 24.80 13.58
N ILE A 63 3.29 24.40 12.82
CA ILE A 63 2.65 23.11 12.99
C ILE A 63 3.67 22.10 12.43
N GLU A 64 4.50 21.54 13.31
CA GLU A 64 5.23 20.32 12.98
C GLU A 64 4.22 19.31 12.39
N PRO A 65 4.47 18.74 11.20
CA PRO A 65 3.53 17.84 10.57
C PRO A 65 3.28 16.67 11.53
N LYS A 66 2.03 16.57 11.97
CA LYS A 66 1.54 15.50 12.85
C LYS A 66 1.91 14.17 12.20
N GLN A 67 2.90 13.49 12.74
CA GLN A 67 3.41 12.25 12.16
C GLN A 67 2.32 11.17 12.29
N THR A 68 1.58 10.93 11.21
CA THR A 68 0.55 9.89 11.16
C THR A 68 1.21 8.53 11.40
N THR A 69 0.95 7.95 12.57
CA THR A 69 1.42 6.60 12.90
C THR A 69 0.41 5.61 12.32
N VAL A 70 0.85 4.78 11.39
CA VAL A 70 0.03 3.76 10.72
C VAL A 70 0.32 2.40 11.35
N ASN A 71 -0.72 1.61 11.63
CA ASN A 71 -0.59 0.25 12.15
C ASN A 71 -1.34 -0.72 11.24
N SER A 72 -0.58 -1.49 10.45
CA SER A 72 -1.11 -2.50 9.51
C SER A 72 -1.39 -3.86 10.17
N LEU A 73 -0.95 -4.10 11.41
CA LEU A 73 -1.07 -5.40 12.09
C LEU A 73 -2.50 -5.96 12.12
N PRO A 74 -3.57 -5.17 12.41
CA PRO A 74 -4.92 -5.72 12.45
C PRO A 74 -5.37 -6.34 11.13
N ILE A 75 -4.99 -5.75 10.01
CA ILE A 75 -5.37 -6.21 8.67
C ILE A 75 -4.59 -7.46 8.29
N LEU A 76 -3.32 -7.53 8.67
CA LEU A 76 -2.47 -8.69 8.42
C LEU A 76 -2.94 -9.89 9.25
N ASN A 77 -3.20 -9.69 10.55
CA ASN A 77 -3.75 -10.72 11.43
C ASN A 77 -5.10 -11.24 10.92
N LEU A 78 -6.00 -10.34 10.51
CA LEU A 78 -7.29 -10.74 9.95
C LEU A 78 -7.13 -11.61 8.71
N ASN A 79 -6.21 -11.26 7.80
CA ASN A 79 -5.96 -12.10 6.64
C ASN A 79 -5.42 -13.48 7.04
N GLU A 80 -4.51 -13.60 8.00
CA GLU A 80 -4.06 -14.91 8.49
C GLU A 80 -5.19 -15.74 9.12
N GLU A 81 -6.09 -15.10 9.87
CA GLU A 81 -7.26 -15.73 10.48
C GLU A 81 -8.24 -16.27 9.42
N LEU A 82 -8.56 -15.45 8.42
CA LEU A 82 -9.45 -15.83 7.31
C LEU A 82 -8.91 -17.00 6.49
N HIS A 83 -7.58 -17.13 6.40
CA HIS A 83 -6.91 -18.21 5.70
C HIS A 83 -6.44 -19.35 6.63
N HIS A 84 -6.88 -19.36 7.89
CA HIS A 84 -6.63 -20.42 8.87
C HIS A 84 -5.14 -20.78 9.03
N GLY A 85 -4.24 -19.80 8.92
CA GLY A 85 -2.79 -20.02 9.00
C GLY A 85 -2.20 -20.85 7.84
N GLN A 86 -2.92 -20.99 6.73
CA GLN A 86 -2.35 -21.55 5.50
C GLN A 86 -1.26 -20.62 4.97
N ALA A 87 -0.27 -21.18 4.27
CA ALA A 87 0.70 -20.35 3.57
C ALA A 87 0.05 -19.65 2.36
N PRO A 88 0.39 -18.38 2.08
CA PRO A 88 -0.06 -17.68 0.88
C PRO A 88 0.24 -18.45 -0.41
N SER A 89 -0.69 -18.47 -1.36
CA SER A 89 -0.48 -19.12 -2.65
C SER A 89 0.42 -18.30 -3.56
N PHE A 90 1.35 -18.93 -4.29
CA PHE A 90 2.19 -18.22 -5.25
C PHE A 90 1.49 -18.06 -6.60
N LEU A 91 1.27 -16.81 -7.03
CA LEU A 91 0.55 -16.48 -8.26
C LEU A 91 1.44 -16.54 -9.50
N GLY A 92 2.71 -16.17 -9.35
CA GLY A 92 3.68 -16.14 -10.44
C GLY A 92 4.64 -14.96 -10.33
N SER A 93 5.33 -14.71 -11.44
CA SER A 93 6.33 -13.64 -11.57
C SER A 93 5.99 -12.68 -12.70
N LEU A 94 6.28 -11.40 -12.50
CA LEU A 94 6.19 -10.31 -13.48
C LEU A 94 7.57 -9.67 -13.69
N GLU A 95 7.84 -9.21 -14.91
CA GLU A 95 8.95 -8.31 -15.21
C GLU A 95 8.47 -6.87 -15.04
N TYR A 96 9.17 -6.08 -14.21
CA TYR A 96 8.78 -4.70 -13.99
C TYR A 96 8.91 -3.86 -15.26
N ASN A 97 7.98 -2.92 -15.46
CA ASN A 97 8.07 -1.91 -16.51
C ASN A 97 7.36 -0.62 -16.07
N SER A 98 8.05 0.50 -16.13
CA SER A 98 7.51 1.79 -15.70
C SER A 98 6.39 2.35 -16.60
N HIS A 99 6.20 1.82 -17.81
CA HIS A 99 5.23 2.32 -18.80
C HIS A 99 4.14 1.31 -19.16
N LYS A 100 4.18 0.10 -18.60
CA LYS A 100 3.28 -0.99 -18.97
C LYS A 100 2.72 -1.67 -17.73
N VAL A 101 1.56 -2.29 -17.91
CA VAL A 101 1.03 -3.27 -16.97
C VAL A 101 1.94 -4.49 -17.01
N GLY A 102 2.21 -5.09 -15.85
CA GLY A 102 2.94 -6.33 -15.75
C GLY A 102 2.19 -7.45 -16.48
N ASN A 103 2.96 -8.38 -17.06
CA ASN A 103 2.37 -9.57 -17.67
C ASN A 103 3.14 -10.80 -17.20
N PHE A 104 2.43 -11.89 -16.96
CA PHE A 104 3.05 -13.15 -16.59
C PHE A 104 3.82 -13.69 -17.80
N ASN A 105 5.05 -14.16 -17.57
CA ASN A 105 5.96 -14.63 -18.63
C ASN A 105 5.37 -15.74 -19.53
N ASN A 106 4.28 -16.40 -19.11
CA ASN A 106 3.59 -17.44 -19.88
C ASN A 106 2.36 -16.95 -20.66
N SER A 107 1.95 -15.69 -20.50
CA SER A 107 0.80 -15.16 -21.21
C SER A 107 1.24 -14.65 -22.58
N LYS A 108 1.08 -15.49 -23.60
CA LYS A 108 0.97 -15.02 -24.99
C LYS A 108 -0.37 -14.28 -25.17
N THR A 109 -0.58 -13.19 -24.45
CA THR A 109 -1.68 -12.28 -24.72
C THR A 109 -1.19 -11.25 -25.73
N SER A 110 -1.40 -11.59 -27.00
CA SER A 110 -1.63 -10.60 -28.05
C SER A 110 -2.90 -9.84 -27.69
N SER A 111 -2.77 -8.81 -26.86
CA SER A 111 -3.88 -7.88 -26.62
C SER A 111 -3.98 -6.97 -27.84
N GLU A 112 -4.73 -7.40 -28.86
CA GLU A 112 -5.41 -6.46 -29.76
C GLU A 112 -6.40 -5.67 -28.91
N VAL A 113 -5.91 -4.59 -28.29
CA VAL A 113 -6.76 -3.64 -27.59
C VAL A 113 -7.59 -2.92 -28.67
N PHE A 114 -8.92 -3.00 -28.55
CA PHE A 114 -9.85 -2.27 -29.38
C PHE A 114 -9.55 -0.77 -29.27
N GLN A 115 -8.99 -0.17 -30.33
CA GLN A 115 -8.72 1.26 -30.38
C GLN A 115 -10.01 2.01 -30.73
N PRO A 116 -10.55 2.84 -29.82
CA PRO A 116 -11.70 3.68 -30.15
C PRO A 116 -11.30 4.71 -31.22
N PRO A 117 -12.21 5.08 -32.13
CA PRO A 117 -11.87 5.78 -33.38
C PRO A 117 -11.56 7.29 -33.25
N TYR A 118 -11.27 7.80 -32.06
CA TYR A 118 -11.04 9.24 -31.85
C TYR A 118 -9.61 9.52 -31.40
N VAL A 119 -8.76 9.81 -32.40
CA VAL A 119 -7.45 10.41 -32.26
C VAL A 119 -7.61 11.87 -31.81
N ILE A 120 -7.29 12.17 -30.55
CA ILE A 120 -6.99 13.54 -30.10
C ILE A 120 -5.77 13.45 -29.19
N LEU A 121 -4.58 13.63 -29.80
CA LEU A 121 -3.24 13.50 -29.20
C LEU A 121 -2.94 12.07 -28.73
N SER A 122 -1.91 11.47 -29.34
CA SER A 122 -1.71 10.02 -29.39
C SER A 122 -1.88 9.34 -28.03
N GLU A 123 -2.69 8.29 -27.98
CA GLU A 123 -2.84 7.41 -26.83
C GLU A 123 -1.47 7.00 -26.27
N GLU A 124 -0.49 6.83 -27.14
CA GLU A 124 0.92 6.60 -26.81
C GLU A 124 1.55 7.71 -25.95
N HIS A 125 1.30 8.99 -26.26
CA HIS A 125 1.76 10.12 -25.46
C HIS A 125 1.05 10.21 -24.11
N PHE A 126 -0.24 9.86 -24.04
CA PHE A 126 -0.94 9.80 -22.77
C PHE A 126 -0.40 8.65 -21.89
N LEU A 127 -0.30 7.45 -22.45
CA LEU A 127 0.20 6.27 -21.74
C LEU A 127 1.69 6.38 -21.38
N SER A 128 2.48 7.17 -22.11
CA SER A 128 3.88 7.41 -21.76
C SER A 128 4.00 8.29 -20.50
N HIS A 129 3.03 9.16 -20.24
CA HIS A 129 3.05 10.07 -19.08
C HIS A 129 2.16 9.58 -17.94
N MET A 130 1.07 8.88 -18.23
CA MET A 130 0.14 8.29 -17.27
C MET A 130 -0.13 6.84 -17.67
N PRO A 131 0.83 5.93 -17.43
CA PRO A 131 0.64 4.52 -17.71
C PRO A 131 -0.47 3.95 -16.83
N ARG A 132 -1.10 2.87 -17.30
CA ARG A 132 -2.00 2.06 -16.45
C ARG A 132 -1.24 1.51 -15.24
N PRO A 133 -1.90 1.15 -14.12
CA PRO A 133 -1.28 0.49 -12.98
C PRO A 133 -0.34 -0.65 -13.38
N PHE A 134 0.79 -0.80 -12.68
CA PHE A 134 1.73 -1.87 -13.00
C PHE A 134 1.16 -3.24 -12.62
N ILE A 135 0.54 -3.35 -11.44
CA ILE A 135 -0.07 -4.59 -10.98
C ILE A 135 -1.33 -4.83 -11.83
N PRO A 136 -1.48 -6.02 -12.45
CA PRO A 136 -2.71 -6.35 -13.18
C PRO A 136 -3.94 -6.32 -12.27
N GLU A 137 -5.09 -6.07 -12.87
CA GLU A 137 -6.37 -6.21 -12.18
C GLU A 137 -6.58 -7.68 -11.77
N PHE A 138 -6.77 -7.91 -10.47
CA PHE A 138 -7.04 -9.22 -9.92
C PHE A 138 -8.39 -9.23 -9.20
N GLY A 139 -9.11 -10.34 -9.34
CA GLY A 139 -10.30 -10.60 -8.54
C GLY A 139 -9.95 -10.87 -7.07
N ILE A 140 -10.95 -10.72 -6.20
CA ILE A 140 -10.83 -10.99 -4.76
C ILE A 140 -10.42 -12.43 -4.44
N ASP A 141 -10.61 -13.36 -5.39
CA ASP A 141 -10.15 -14.75 -5.30
C ASP A 141 -8.62 -14.89 -5.27
N LYS A 142 -7.88 -13.84 -5.65
CA LYS A 142 -6.42 -13.78 -5.58
C LYS A 142 -5.90 -13.10 -4.31
N ALA A 143 -6.76 -12.62 -3.43
CA ALA A 143 -6.34 -12.15 -2.12
C ALA A 143 -5.57 -13.27 -1.39
N TYR A 144 -4.60 -12.87 -0.57
CA TYR A 144 -3.67 -13.76 0.14
C TYR A 144 -2.77 -14.61 -0.77
N SER A 145 -2.42 -14.06 -1.93
CA SER A 145 -1.43 -14.63 -2.84
C SER A 145 -0.13 -13.82 -2.84
N LEU A 146 0.99 -14.50 -3.09
CA LEU A 146 2.29 -13.88 -3.34
C LEU A 146 2.49 -13.65 -4.83
N LEU A 147 2.97 -12.46 -5.17
CA LEU A 147 3.35 -12.06 -6.51
C LEU A 147 4.80 -11.61 -6.48
N LYS A 148 5.63 -12.22 -7.32
CA LYS A 148 7.03 -11.83 -7.48
C LYS A 148 7.18 -10.85 -8.64
N ILE A 149 7.99 -9.82 -8.45
CA ILE A 149 8.26 -8.77 -9.42
C ILE A 149 9.78 -8.68 -9.57
N HIS A 150 10.26 -8.97 -10.78
CA HIS A 150 11.65 -8.84 -11.15
C HIS A 150 11.92 -7.40 -11.59
N ILE A 151 12.80 -6.71 -10.87
CA ILE A 151 13.14 -5.30 -11.09
C ILE A 151 14.61 -5.20 -11.43
N ARG A 152 14.91 -4.66 -12.61
CA ARG A 152 16.29 -4.48 -13.04
C ARG A 152 16.94 -3.27 -12.39
N TYR A 153 18.26 -3.32 -12.20
CA TYR A 153 19.05 -2.20 -11.66
C TYR A 153 18.73 -0.86 -12.34
N GLU A 154 18.65 -0.85 -13.67
CA GLU A 154 18.42 0.36 -14.46
C GLU A 154 17.04 0.97 -14.16
N GLN A 155 16.05 0.13 -13.88
CA GLN A 155 14.69 0.56 -13.57
C GLN A 155 14.61 1.15 -12.15
N LEU A 156 15.32 0.54 -11.20
CA LEU A 156 15.50 1.09 -9.87
C LEU A 156 16.18 2.46 -9.94
N GLN A 157 17.31 2.58 -10.63
CA GLN A 157 18.02 3.86 -10.79
C GLN A 157 17.13 4.93 -11.42
N ASN A 158 16.41 4.60 -12.49
CA ASN A 158 15.49 5.50 -13.16
C ASN A 158 14.40 6.01 -12.20
N ALA A 159 13.81 5.13 -11.40
CA ALA A 159 12.79 5.50 -10.43
C ALA A 159 13.35 6.37 -9.28
N TYR A 160 14.56 6.09 -8.78
CA TYR A 160 15.19 6.87 -7.70
C TYR A 160 15.65 8.25 -8.16
N ASN A 161 16.22 8.35 -9.36
CA ASN A 161 16.72 9.60 -9.92
C ASN A 161 15.63 10.40 -10.66
N ASN A 162 14.41 9.86 -10.72
CA ASN A 162 13.27 10.41 -11.47
C ASN A 162 13.59 10.63 -12.96
N ILE A 163 14.33 9.68 -13.55
CA ILE A 163 14.73 9.69 -14.97
C ILE A 163 13.80 8.75 -15.73
N SER A 164 12.97 9.29 -16.63
CA SER A 164 12.10 8.49 -17.50
C SER A 164 11.20 7.48 -16.76
N ALA A 165 10.75 7.84 -15.55
CA ALA A 165 9.90 7.02 -14.70
C ALA A 165 8.56 7.75 -14.46
N PRO A 166 7.57 7.63 -15.37
CA PRO A 166 6.32 8.40 -15.27
C PRO A 166 5.59 8.16 -13.95
N ARG A 167 5.63 6.93 -13.43
CA ARG A 167 5.02 6.57 -12.14
C ARG A 167 5.60 7.34 -10.96
N THR A 168 6.92 7.59 -10.97
CA THR A 168 7.59 8.45 -9.99
C THR A 168 7.15 9.90 -10.15
N THR A 169 7.13 10.43 -11.38
CA THR A 169 6.69 11.80 -11.67
C THR A 169 5.25 12.04 -11.22
N ASN A 170 4.37 11.07 -11.42
CA ASN A 170 2.95 11.12 -11.06
C ASN A 170 2.69 10.89 -9.57
N ASN A 171 3.71 10.47 -8.81
CA ASN A 171 3.58 9.99 -7.44
C ASN A 171 2.46 8.95 -7.31
N GLU A 172 2.56 7.89 -8.11
CA GLU A 172 1.66 6.73 -8.10
C GLU A 172 1.89 5.88 -6.84
N LEU A 173 1.55 6.44 -5.68
CA LEU A 173 1.72 5.82 -4.38
C LEU A 173 0.56 6.21 -3.47
N TRP A 174 -0.27 5.25 -3.08
CA TRP A 174 -1.42 5.46 -2.20
C TRP A 174 -1.37 4.51 -1.02
N GLY A 175 -1.56 5.04 0.19
CA GLY A 175 -1.48 4.26 1.42
C GLY A 175 -0.10 4.19 2.04
N CYS A 176 0.05 3.30 3.01
CA CYS A 176 1.21 3.23 3.86
C CYS A 176 1.28 1.86 4.51
N ASP A 177 2.42 1.17 4.36
CA ASP A 177 2.65 -0.24 4.74
C ASP A 177 1.79 -1.24 3.93
N ILE A 178 0.51 -0.94 3.77
CA ILE A 178 -0.43 -1.53 2.82
C ILE A 178 -0.78 -0.45 1.78
N TYR A 179 -0.63 -0.79 0.50
CA TYR A 179 -0.82 0.10 -0.64
C TYR A 179 -1.97 -0.40 -1.51
N THR A 180 -2.57 0.48 -2.31
CA THR A 180 -3.50 0.08 -3.38
C THR A 180 -2.72 -0.62 -4.50
N ASP A 181 -3.34 -1.52 -5.27
CA ASP A 181 -2.74 -2.10 -6.48
C ASP A 181 -2.44 -1.07 -7.59
N ASP A 182 -3.07 0.11 -7.53
CA ASP A 182 -2.70 1.29 -8.33
C ASP A 182 -1.27 1.82 -8.03
N SER A 183 -0.69 1.49 -6.88
CA SER A 183 0.62 2.01 -6.46
C SER A 183 1.79 1.33 -7.19
N ASP A 184 2.80 2.12 -7.53
CA ASP A 184 4.04 1.62 -8.10
C ASP A 184 4.86 0.82 -7.06
N PRO A 185 5.26 -0.43 -7.35
CA PRO A 185 6.02 -1.25 -6.42
C PRO A 185 7.38 -0.68 -6.02
N ILE A 186 8.07 0.09 -6.88
CA ILE A 186 9.34 0.73 -6.53
C ILE A 186 9.11 1.90 -5.59
N LEU A 187 8.06 2.70 -5.81
CA LEU A 187 7.68 3.77 -4.87
C LEU A 187 7.28 3.21 -3.50
N ALA A 188 6.49 2.12 -3.46
CA ALA A 188 6.15 1.43 -2.22
C ALA A 188 7.41 0.91 -1.51
N LEU A 189 8.35 0.31 -2.25
CA LEU A 189 9.63 -0.19 -1.75
C LEU A 189 10.48 0.92 -1.11
N ARG A 190 10.57 2.08 -1.77
CA ARG A 190 11.24 3.28 -1.25
C ARG A 190 10.55 3.81 -0.01
N HIS A 191 9.22 3.85 -0.01
CA HIS A 191 8.42 4.35 1.11
C HIS A 191 8.51 3.44 2.35
N CYS A 192 8.79 2.14 2.16
CA CYS A 192 9.15 1.20 3.23
C CYS A 192 10.63 1.29 3.67
N GLY A 193 11.44 2.16 3.07
CA GLY A 193 12.80 2.46 3.53
C GLY A 193 13.91 1.67 2.85
N PHE A 194 13.62 0.95 1.77
CA PHE A 194 14.70 0.40 0.95
C PHE A 194 15.44 1.54 0.23
N GLN A 195 16.76 1.45 0.17
CA GLN A 195 17.64 2.42 -0.50
C GLN A 195 18.64 1.67 -1.37
N ILE A 196 19.01 2.24 -2.52
CA ILE A 196 20.02 1.67 -3.41
C ILE A 196 21.42 1.85 -2.81
N ASP A 197 21.67 2.98 -2.14
CA ASP A 197 22.94 3.24 -1.47
C ASP A 197 23.01 2.45 -0.15
N PRO A 198 23.99 1.52 0.00
CA PRO A 198 24.20 0.78 1.25
C PRO A 198 24.36 1.69 2.47
N LYS A 199 24.92 2.89 2.30
CA LYS A 199 25.17 3.85 3.39
C LYS A 199 23.88 4.52 3.87
N LEU A 200 22.88 4.62 3.01
CA LEU A 200 21.59 5.24 3.30
C LEU A 200 20.53 4.23 3.75
N THR A 201 20.82 2.94 3.66
CA THR A 201 19.88 1.89 4.06
C THR A 201 19.65 1.96 5.56
N GLN A 202 18.50 2.53 5.94
CA GLN A 202 18.07 2.69 7.32
C GLN A 202 16.62 2.19 7.43
N GLY A 203 16.42 1.04 8.07
CA GLY A 203 15.08 0.50 8.28
C GLY A 203 15.14 -0.88 8.93
N LYS A 204 14.25 -1.13 9.90
CA LYS A 204 14.03 -2.44 10.53
C LYS A 204 12.70 -3.07 10.12
N VAL A 205 11.97 -2.45 9.18
CA VAL A 205 10.59 -2.83 8.83
C VAL A 205 10.36 -2.63 7.31
N ARG A 206 11.27 -3.12 6.46
CA ARG A 206 11.19 -2.91 4.99
C ARG A 206 10.15 -3.79 4.29
N THR A 207 9.66 -4.83 4.97
CA THR A 207 8.66 -5.76 4.44
C THR A 207 7.44 -5.83 5.37
N PRO A 208 6.72 -4.72 5.57
CA PRO A 208 5.64 -4.64 6.55
C PRO A 208 4.44 -5.55 6.23
N GLY A 209 4.33 -6.08 5.01
CA GLY A 209 3.32 -7.08 4.65
C GLY A 209 3.63 -8.50 5.13
N ASN A 210 4.84 -8.74 5.63
CA ASN A 210 5.25 -10.02 6.19
C ASN A 210 5.19 -9.96 7.73
N LEU A 211 4.12 -10.52 8.29
CA LEU A 211 3.87 -10.51 9.73
C LEU A 211 4.94 -11.31 10.51
N GLN A 212 5.45 -12.40 9.93
CA GLN A 212 6.45 -13.25 10.59
C GLN A 212 7.85 -12.61 10.60
N ASN A 213 8.18 -11.85 9.56
CA ASN A 213 9.44 -11.17 9.42
C ASN A 213 9.26 -9.84 8.70
N THR A 214 9.10 -8.75 9.47
CA THR A 214 8.85 -7.42 8.93
C THR A 214 10.06 -6.78 8.24
N ASP A 215 11.22 -7.45 8.23
CA ASP A 215 12.43 -7.03 7.55
C ASP A 215 13.07 -8.18 6.75
N ASN A 216 12.23 -8.91 6.02
CA ASN A 216 12.61 -10.08 5.22
C ASN A 216 13.41 -9.68 3.97
N VAL A 217 14.66 -9.29 4.19
CA VAL A 217 15.59 -8.87 3.14
C VAL A 217 16.70 -9.90 2.98
N HIS A 218 16.87 -10.40 1.76
CA HIS A 218 17.87 -11.37 1.39
C HIS A 218 18.90 -10.78 0.44
N GLY A 219 20.13 -11.32 0.52
CA GLY A 219 21.27 -10.76 -0.19
C GLY A 219 21.80 -9.49 0.47
N GLY A 220 22.95 -9.04 0.00
CA GLY A 220 23.56 -7.79 0.44
C GLY A 220 23.73 -6.86 -0.74
N LEU A 221 23.41 -5.58 -0.53
CA LEU A 221 23.73 -4.55 -1.52
C LEU A 221 25.24 -4.61 -1.82
N PRO A 222 25.63 -4.57 -3.09
CA PRO A 222 27.04 -4.50 -3.45
C PRO A 222 27.71 -3.28 -2.80
N THR A 223 28.89 -3.47 -2.22
CA THR A 223 29.68 -2.39 -1.60
C THR A 223 30.71 -1.80 -2.56
N GLU A 224 30.92 -2.44 -3.71
CA GLU A 224 31.84 -1.99 -4.74
C GLU A 224 31.22 -0.83 -5.53
N ASP A 225 32.01 0.22 -5.76
CA ASP A 225 31.55 1.37 -6.54
C ASP A 225 31.21 0.93 -7.97
N GLY A 226 29.98 1.25 -8.39
CA GLY A 226 29.47 0.91 -9.73
C GLY A 226 28.97 -0.54 -9.88
N ALA A 227 28.94 -1.34 -8.82
CA ALA A 227 28.36 -2.67 -8.89
C ALA A 227 26.84 -2.62 -9.11
N VAL A 228 26.39 -3.44 -10.06
CA VAL A 228 25.00 -3.51 -10.50
C VAL A 228 24.29 -4.71 -9.86
N PHE A 229 23.02 -4.55 -9.54
CA PHE A 229 22.20 -5.61 -8.95
C PHE A 229 20.74 -5.48 -9.38
N ASP A 230 20.09 -6.63 -9.53
CA ASP A 230 18.66 -6.72 -9.71
C ASP A 230 17.96 -7.00 -8.38
N LEU A 231 16.64 -6.89 -8.39
CA LEU A 231 15.83 -7.07 -7.20
C LEU A 231 14.61 -7.94 -7.53
N ASP A 232 14.47 -9.02 -6.78
CA ASP A 232 13.26 -9.82 -6.72
C ASP A 232 12.42 -9.27 -5.56
N LEU A 233 11.39 -8.48 -5.89
CA LEU A 233 10.41 -7.98 -4.92
C LEU A 233 9.24 -8.95 -4.84
N THR A 234 8.95 -9.50 -3.67
CA THR A 234 7.72 -10.27 -3.46
C THR A 234 6.73 -9.42 -2.68
N ILE A 235 5.51 -9.31 -3.20
CA ILE A 235 4.39 -8.65 -2.52
C ILE A 235 3.33 -9.68 -2.14
N ILE A 236 2.61 -9.42 -1.05
CA ILE A 236 1.39 -10.16 -0.69
C ILE A 236 0.18 -9.34 -1.12
N LEU A 237 -0.73 -9.96 -1.87
CA LEU A 237 -2.01 -9.37 -2.26
C LEU A 237 -3.00 -9.50 -1.09
N LEU A 238 -3.75 -8.45 -0.82
CA LEU A 238 -4.67 -8.35 0.31
C LEU A 238 -6.00 -7.79 -0.19
N GLN A 239 -7.07 -7.98 0.60
CA GLN A 239 -8.34 -7.31 0.35
C GLN A 239 -8.18 -5.79 0.43
N ASN A 240 -9.01 -5.09 -0.33
CA ASN A 240 -9.03 -3.64 -0.36
C ASN A 240 -9.38 -3.03 1.00
N LEU A 241 -8.77 -1.87 1.28
CA LEU A 241 -9.11 -1.07 2.45
C LEU A 241 -10.14 -0.01 2.07
N GLN A 242 -11.02 0.34 3.02
CA GLN A 242 -11.91 1.49 2.86
C GLN A 242 -11.16 2.81 2.94
N TYR A 243 -10.04 2.84 3.66
CA TYR A 243 -9.22 4.02 3.86
C TYR A 243 -7.73 3.67 3.81
N TYR A 244 -6.99 4.43 3.00
CA TYR A 244 -5.55 4.37 2.87
C TYR A 244 -4.97 5.71 3.35
N PRO A 245 -4.19 5.73 4.46
CA PRO A 245 -3.65 6.97 5.00
C PRO A 245 -2.50 7.50 4.13
N SER A 246 -2.40 8.84 4.06
CA SER A 246 -1.24 9.54 3.51
C SER A 246 -0.16 9.70 4.58
N THR A 247 1.10 9.38 4.24
CA THR A 247 2.27 9.60 5.11
C THR A 247 3.48 10.04 4.32
N SER A 248 4.41 10.76 4.96
CA SER A 248 5.72 11.07 4.39
C SER A 248 6.82 10.24 5.06
N ARG A 249 7.54 9.42 4.28
CA ARG A 249 8.65 8.57 4.75
C ARG A 249 9.76 8.54 3.71
N PHE A 250 11.02 8.59 4.15
CA PHE A 250 12.20 8.47 3.30
C PHE A 250 12.21 9.40 2.07
N GLY A 251 11.71 10.63 2.23
CA GLY A 251 11.65 11.63 1.16
C GLY A 251 10.51 11.44 0.14
N LEU A 252 9.57 10.52 0.40
CA LEU A 252 8.37 10.30 -0.41
C LEU A 252 7.11 10.54 0.42
N SER A 253 6.08 11.11 -0.21
CA SER A 253 4.76 11.31 0.39
C SER A 253 3.74 10.46 -0.34
N SER A 254 3.13 9.50 0.34
CA SER A 254 2.01 8.74 -0.21
C SER A 254 0.72 9.55 -0.23
N ARG A 255 -0.20 9.20 -1.12
CA ARG A 255 -1.51 9.82 -1.25
C ARG A 255 -2.54 9.09 -0.38
N LYS A 256 -3.55 9.83 0.09
CA LYS A 256 -4.72 9.23 0.74
C LYS A 256 -5.68 8.67 -0.31
N TRP A 257 -6.41 7.63 0.05
CA TRP A 257 -7.57 7.15 -0.73
C TRP A 257 -8.69 6.73 0.22
N GLY A 258 -9.93 7.01 -0.15
CA GLY A 258 -11.09 6.64 0.65
C GLY A 258 -11.30 7.59 1.83
N SER A 259 -12.22 7.19 2.71
CA SER A 259 -12.64 7.99 3.86
C SER A 259 -12.85 7.10 5.07
N LEU A 260 -12.58 7.64 6.26
CA LEU A 260 -13.02 7.00 7.49
C LEU A 260 -14.53 7.14 7.65
N PRO A 261 -15.23 6.20 8.30
CA PRO A 261 -16.67 6.29 8.56
C PRO A 261 -17.09 7.57 9.31
N THR A 262 -16.16 8.17 10.04
CA THR A 262 -16.34 9.40 10.82
C THR A 262 -16.22 10.67 9.99
N GLU A 263 -15.73 10.59 8.76
CA GLU A 263 -15.57 11.73 7.86
C GLU A 263 -16.79 11.88 6.95
N SER A 264 -17.29 13.11 6.80
CA SER A 264 -18.46 13.42 5.96
C SER A 264 -18.18 13.39 4.45
N GLU A 265 -16.92 13.17 4.06
CA GLU A 265 -16.53 13.07 2.66
C GLU A 265 -16.83 11.65 2.16
N ASN A 266 -17.80 11.51 1.26
CA ASN A 266 -18.05 10.23 0.57
C ASN A 266 -17.01 10.03 -0.54
N CYS A 267 -15.87 9.42 -0.20
CA CYS A 267 -14.95 8.86 -1.20
C CYS A 267 -15.32 7.39 -1.40
N SER A 268 -15.44 6.95 -2.65
CA SER A 268 -15.73 5.54 -2.94
C SER A 268 -14.53 4.68 -2.50
N PRO A 269 -14.79 3.51 -1.89
CA PRO A 269 -13.70 2.58 -1.59
C PRO A 269 -13.01 2.20 -2.90
N HIS A 270 -11.71 1.94 -2.79
CA HIS A 270 -10.91 1.42 -3.88
C HIS A 270 -11.49 0.09 -4.37
N ASP A 271 -11.57 -0.14 -5.68
CA ASP A 271 -12.21 -1.30 -6.31
C ASP A 271 -11.25 -2.44 -6.66
N GLY A 272 -9.94 -2.17 -6.76
CA GLY A 272 -8.89 -3.19 -6.89
C GLY A 272 -8.42 -3.77 -5.55
N LEU A 273 -7.42 -4.64 -5.57
CA LEU A 273 -6.81 -5.22 -4.37
C LEU A 273 -5.88 -4.23 -3.64
N SER A 274 -5.47 -4.61 -2.43
CA SER A 274 -4.32 -4.00 -1.77
C SER A 274 -3.09 -4.89 -1.91
N PHE A 275 -1.90 -4.33 -1.63
CA PHE A 275 -0.71 -5.13 -1.44
C PHE A 275 0.20 -4.61 -0.32
N GLY A 276 0.99 -5.50 0.26
CA GLY A 276 2.10 -5.19 1.16
C GLY A 276 3.40 -5.82 0.68
N ILE A 277 4.55 -5.23 1.03
CA ILE A 277 5.84 -5.84 0.70
C ILE A 277 6.11 -7.02 1.62
N TYR A 278 6.37 -8.19 1.04
CA TYR A 278 6.52 -9.44 1.76
C TYR A 278 7.98 -9.93 1.86
N GLU A 279 8.76 -9.74 0.79
CA GLU A 279 10.18 -10.13 0.74
C GLU A 279 10.93 -9.24 -0.25
N ILE A 280 12.20 -8.95 0.04
CA ILE A 280 13.11 -8.26 -0.86
C ILE A 280 14.36 -9.13 -1.04
N ALA A 281 14.62 -9.62 -2.25
CA ALA A 281 15.84 -10.38 -2.54
C ALA A 281 16.74 -9.62 -3.52
N ILE A 282 17.96 -9.31 -3.08
CA ILE A 282 18.98 -8.62 -3.88
C ILE A 282 19.76 -9.65 -4.70
N VAL A 283 19.69 -9.53 -6.02
CA VAL A 283 20.33 -10.45 -6.97
C VAL A 283 21.52 -9.75 -7.61
N LYS A 284 22.73 -10.14 -7.22
CA LYS A 284 23.95 -9.60 -7.84
C LYS A 284 24.06 -10.09 -9.28
N ARG A 285 24.36 -9.17 -10.22
CA ARG A 285 24.78 -9.57 -11.57
C ARG A 285 26.28 -9.87 -11.53
N ASN A 286 26.66 -11.05 -12.01
CA ASN A 286 28.07 -11.43 -12.18
C ASN A 286 28.64 -10.86 -13.49
#